data_AF-A0A4Q0A2U0-F1
#
_entry.id   AF-A0A4Q0A2U0-F1
#
_cell.length_a   1.000
_cell.length_b   1.000
_cell.length_c   1.000
_cell.angle_alpha   90.00
_cell.angle_beta   90.00
_cell.angle_gamma   90.00
#
_symmetry.space_group_name_H-M   'P 1'
#
loop_
_entity.id
_entity.type
_entity.pdbx_description
1 polymer ?
#
loop_
_entity_poly.entity_id
_entity_poly.type
_entity_poly.pdbx_seq_one_letter_code
_entity_poly.pdbx_strand_id
1 'polypeptide(L)'
;MYYHHSFGAMVANPTSPPVLTMEKVLNQLPTEILGLVVRELPWDDRISLSCTNRRLRALLMPHLFHQVKAASAAAEYCYSIFDDPHAPLRRVGHWARKVRYNLAKAQVANTSWFLSQSLVLAPNLTRLYLTGFPYHYSLDIQYYILPLAAQLTHLSMGHGGPRDCTSTITRPVAPHRLTATAQPTVLTTTATATDATPSEALFACLMACKRLVSLELIGTQWRLSQAQWTAVLRAHPGLLKLKARGWADDHFAAALLTGAAHQLELLQLSFHEISGPMLAQIPPCLPYLRSFFLYPLPVRDSSVVENVHPGVWPHLTYLDMTCSKYDRLPDSAPTEHLAQLQNRYRQIFRAKWPHLTHLGLGGLILPGDIFGRIGRQCPRLKSLAIIDCQATDKGSRTLLEQCTQLRHLVLRDVTAPLTAEFLPGKLGSTHILDLTIVLRDFNVNWLASVACQLSRIKTLTLSKFNKQPNPKDLEQLFPTVKVNYTC
;
A
#
# COMPACT_ATOMS: atom_id res chain seq x y z
N MET A 1 29.57 8.93 12.26
CA MET A 1 30.15 10.29 12.23
C MET A 1 29.10 11.22 11.67
N TYR A 2 28.48 12.04 12.52
CA TYR A 2 27.49 13.04 12.11
C TYR A 2 28.23 14.33 11.72
N TYR A 3 27.97 14.83 10.52
CA TYR A 3 28.46 16.13 10.06
C TYR A 3 27.67 17.25 10.75
N HIS A 4 28.34 17.97 11.66
CA HIS A 4 27.91 19.27 12.13
C HIS A 4 28.24 20.31 11.05
N HIS A 5 27.22 20.85 10.38
CA HIS A 5 27.38 22.10 9.64
C HIS A 5 27.31 23.26 10.63
N SER A 6 28.49 23.83 10.92
CA SER A 6 28.65 25.13 11.56
C SER A 6 28.21 26.22 10.57
N PHE A 7 27.13 26.94 10.89
CA PHE A 7 26.81 28.19 10.23
C PHE A 7 27.82 29.25 10.67
N GLY A 8 28.68 29.67 9.74
CA GLY A 8 29.59 30.80 9.93
C GLY A 8 28.81 32.10 10.12
N ALA A 9 29.29 32.93 11.06
CA ALA A 9 28.73 34.24 11.36
C ALA A 9 28.78 35.15 10.12
N MET A 10 27.63 35.37 9.48
CA MET A 10 27.46 36.47 8.55
C MET A 10 27.33 37.78 9.34
N VAL A 11 28.14 38.76 8.97
CA VAL A 11 28.09 40.14 9.46
C VAL A 11 26.69 40.71 9.23
N ALA A 12 26.00 41.03 10.33
CA ALA A 12 24.64 41.54 10.31
C ALA A 12 24.59 42.95 9.68
N ASN A 13 23.73 43.12 8.69
CA ASN A 13 23.39 44.42 8.12
C ASN A 13 22.34 45.07 9.05
N PRO A 14 22.64 46.20 9.74
CA PRO A 14 21.81 46.76 10.82
C PRO A 14 20.46 47.34 10.38
N THR A 15 20.13 47.29 9.09
CA THR A 15 18.88 47.80 8.52
C THR A 15 17.88 46.71 8.12
N SER A 16 18.21 45.42 8.32
CA SER A 16 17.25 44.34 8.09
C SER A 16 16.27 44.22 9.27
N PRO A 17 14.95 44.17 9.02
CA PRO A 17 13.98 43.96 10.09
C PRO A 17 14.31 42.64 10.82
N PRO A 18 14.13 42.58 12.15
CA PRO A 18 14.48 41.39 12.93
C PRO A 18 13.73 40.20 12.34
N VAL A 19 14.47 39.23 11.81
CA VAL A 19 13.89 37.97 11.34
C VAL A 19 13.24 37.31 12.55
N LEU A 20 11.91 37.39 12.62
CA LEU A 20 11.16 36.68 13.65
C LEU A 20 11.48 35.20 13.49
N THR A 21 12.02 34.59 14.55
CA THR A 21 12.19 33.14 14.57
C THR A 21 10.83 32.51 14.28
N MET A 22 10.83 31.44 13.49
CA MET A 22 9.60 30.72 13.12
C MET A 22 8.73 30.40 14.34
N GLU A 23 9.34 30.17 15.51
CA GLU A 23 8.67 29.97 16.79
C GLU A 23 7.85 31.19 17.26
N LYS A 24 8.36 32.42 17.12
CA LYS A 24 7.61 33.64 17.47
C LYS A 24 6.41 33.82 16.55
N VAL A 25 6.56 33.53 15.26
CA VAL A 25 5.47 33.58 14.28
C VAL A 25 4.40 32.57 14.64
N LEU A 26 4.78 31.32 14.93
CA LEU A 26 3.83 30.28 15.35
C LEU A 26 3.09 30.65 16.64
N ASN A 27 3.77 31.24 17.63
CA ASN A 27 3.12 31.66 18.88
C ASN A 27 2.10 32.81 18.71
N GLN A 28 2.16 33.56 17.62
CA GLN A 28 1.19 34.64 17.35
C GLN A 28 -0.05 34.17 16.59
N LEU A 29 -0.03 32.96 16.02
CA LEU A 29 -1.17 32.43 15.29
C LEU A 29 -2.32 32.04 16.23
N PRO A 30 -3.58 32.23 15.81
CA PRO A 30 -4.75 31.64 16.45
C PRO A 30 -4.63 30.12 16.58
N THR A 31 -5.21 29.57 17.64
CA THR A 31 -5.19 28.13 17.96
C THR A 31 -5.71 27.26 16.81
N GLU A 32 -6.73 27.74 16.10
CA GLU A 32 -7.36 27.07 14.96
C GLU A 32 -6.39 26.96 13.78
N ILE A 33 -5.68 28.05 13.47
CA ILE A 33 -4.68 28.09 12.39
C ILE A 33 -3.48 27.22 12.75
N LEU A 34 -3.02 27.28 14.01
CA LEU A 34 -1.98 26.38 14.50
C LEU A 34 -2.39 24.91 14.36
N GLY A 35 -3.63 24.56 14.73
CA GLY A 35 -4.17 23.22 14.56
C GLY A 35 -4.16 22.75 13.10
N LEU A 36 -4.45 23.65 12.14
CA LEU A 36 -4.37 23.36 10.71
C LEU A 36 -2.92 23.18 10.21
N VAL A 37 -2.01 24.10 10.57
CA VAL A 37 -0.60 24.02 10.19
C VAL A 37 0.04 22.73 10.71
N VAL A 38 -0.19 22.42 11.99
CA VAL A 38 0.27 21.20 12.64
C VAL A 38 -0.21 19.94 11.94
N ARG A 39 -1.46 19.92 11.45
CA ARG A 39 -2.05 18.75 10.78
C ARG A 39 -1.33 18.39 9.50
N GLU A 40 -0.65 19.33 8.86
CA GLU A 40 0.13 19.12 7.64
C GLU A 40 1.58 18.70 7.91
N LEU A 41 2.09 18.89 9.12
CA LEU A 41 3.47 18.54 9.45
C LEU A 41 3.70 17.02 9.51
N PRO A 42 4.88 16.52 9.11
CA PRO A 42 5.33 15.17 9.42
C PRO A 42 5.26 14.86 10.93
N TRP A 43 5.09 13.58 11.27
CA TRP A 43 4.96 13.14 12.66
C TRP A 43 6.16 13.56 13.53
N ASP A 44 7.38 13.36 13.02
CA ASP A 44 8.62 13.65 13.74
C ASP A 44 8.78 15.15 14.02
N ASP A 45 8.30 16.00 13.09
CA ASP A 45 8.28 17.45 13.26
C ASP A 45 7.25 17.89 14.30
N ARG A 46 6.09 17.21 14.38
CA ARG A 46 5.08 17.48 15.44
C ARG A 46 5.62 17.12 16.82
N ILE A 47 6.30 15.99 16.97
CA ILE A 47 6.95 15.63 18.23
C ILE A 47 7.96 16.71 18.57
N SER A 48 8.87 17.04 17.66
CA SER A 48 9.90 18.06 17.87
C SER A 48 9.29 19.42 18.28
N LEU A 49 8.22 19.86 17.64
CA LEU A 49 7.49 21.09 18.01
C LEU A 49 6.76 21.00 19.36
N SER A 50 6.31 19.81 19.76
CA SER A 50 5.71 19.61 21.09
C SER A 50 6.75 19.71 22.21
N CYS A 51 8.03 19.48 21.88
CA CYS A 51 9.14 19.59 22.81
C CYS A 51 9.56 21.04 23.03
N THR A 52 9.47 21.90 22.00
CA THR A 52 9.97 23.28 22.07
C THR A 52 9.11 24.22 22.88
N ASN A 53 7.79 24.03 22.92
CA ASN A 53 6.88 25.01 23.52
C ASN A 53 5.68 24.38 24.23
N ARG A 54 5.37 24.84 25.46
CA ARG A 54 4.27 24.30 26.28
C ARG A 54 2.88 24.55 25.68
N ARG A 55 2.67 25.70 25.01
CA ARG A 55 1.41 26.00 24.31
C ARG A 55 1.26 25.11 23.08
N LEU A 56 2.32 24.94 22.30
CA LEU A 56 2.32 23.98 21.20
C LEU A 56 2.09 22.56 21.72
N ARG A 57 2.73 22.14 22.81
CA ARG A 57 2.49 20.83 23.44
C ARG A 57 1.01 20.63 23.79
N ALA A 58 0.38 21.59 24.46
CA ALA A 58 -1.04 21.49 24.83
C ALA A 58 -1.96 21.40 23.60
N LEU A 59 -1.64 22.11 22.52
CA LEU A 59 -2.38 22.05 21.25
C LEU A 59 -2.09 20.78 20.46
N LEU A 60 -0.85 20.32 20.50
CA LEU A 60 -0.35 19.16 19.78
C LEU A 60 -0.82 17.87 20.40
N MET A 61 -0.93 17.77 21.73
CA MET A 61 -1.30 16.53 22.41
C MET A 61 -2.56 15.89 21.82
N PRO A 62 -3.72 16.57 21.69
CA PRO A 62 -4.90 15.99 21.04
C PRO A 62 -4.68 15.62 19.56
N HIS A 63 -3.82 16.35 18.85
CA HIS A 63 -3.52 16.12 17.43
C HIS A 63 -2.45 15.06 17.17
N LEU A 64 -1.59 14.78 18.15
CA LEU A 64 -0.64 13.67 18.13
C LEU A 64 -1.42 12.34 18.19
N PHE A 65 -2.53 12.27 18.93
CA PHE A 65 -3.38 11.07 18.91
C PHE A 65 -4.23 10.92 17.63
N HIS A 66 -4.34 11.96 16.79
CA HIS A 66 -5.14 11.97 15.56
C HIS A 66 -4.47 11.34 14.33
N GLN A 67 -3.16 11.12 14.39
CA GLN A 67 -2.38 10.28 13.50
C GLN A 67 -1.12 9.86 14.25
N VAL A 68 -1.24 8.98 15.25
CA VAL A 68 -0.02 8.34 15.77
C VAL A 68 0.68 7.69 14.56
N LYS A 69 1.99 7.80 14.45
CA LYS A 69 2.83 6.96 13.60
C LYS A 69 4.01 6.54 14.47
N ALA A 70 3.80 5.54 15.31
CA ALA A 70 4.88 5.07 16.16
C ALA A 70 6.01 4.54 15.26
N ALA A 71 7.20 5.12 15.40
CA ALA A 71 8.48 4.56 14.98
C ALA A 71 9.34 4.44 16.25
N SER A 72 10.35 3.56 16.26
CA SER A 72 11.14 3.16 17.44
C SER A 72 11.45 4.26 18.47
N ALA A 73 11.93 5.42 18.01
CA ALA A 73 12.36 6.52 18.88
C ALA A 73 11.19 7.18 19.65
N ALA A 74 9.96 7.04 19.17
CA ALA A 74 8.78 7.64 19.79
C ALA A 74 8.24 6.85 20.98
N ALA A 75 8.56 5.54 21.09
CA ALA A 75 8.11 4.71 22.20
C ALA A 75 8.83 5.08 23.51
N GLU A 76 10.14 5.35 23.44
CA GLU A 76 10.92 5.86 24.57
C GLU A 76 10.47 7.27 25.00
N TYR A 77 10.05 8.11 24.05
CA TYR A 77 9.63 9.49 24.35
C TYR A 77 8.20 9.60 24.89
N CYS A 78 7.29 8.72 24.44
CA CYS A 78 5.96 8.65 25.08
C CYS A 78 6.10 8.25 26.54
N TYR A 79 7.02 7.34 26.89
CA TYR A 79 7.26 6.95 28.28
C TYR A 79 7.54 8.13 29.21
N SER A 80 8.40 9.07 28.81
CA SER A 80 8.71 10.26 29.62
C SER A 80 7.55 11.26 29.76
N ILE A 81 6.57 11.21 28.86
CA ILE A 81 5.33 12.02 28.93
C ILE A 81 4.31 11.38 29.88
N PHE A 82 4.28 10.05 29.97
CA PHE A 82 3.32 9.29 30.78
C PHE A 82 3.82 8.98 32.20
N ASP A 83 5.11 9.12 32.48
CA ASP A 83 5.70 9.01 33.83
C ASP A 83 5.53 10.27 34.70
N ASP A 84 4.88 11.34 34.21
CA ASP A 84 4.53 12.52 35.02
C ASP A 84 3.15 12.30 35.70
N PRO A 85 3.10 12.03 37.02
CA PRO A 85 1.85 11.79 37.76
C PRO A 85 0.93 13.03 37.83
N HIS A 86 1.38 14.19 37.36
CA HIS A 86 0.63 15.45 37.39
C HIS A 86 0.12 15.91 36.01
N ALA A 87 0.36 15.16 34.92
CA ALA A 87 -0.15 15.51 33.59
C ALA A 87 -1.68 15.25 33.46
N PRO A 88 -2.51 16.27 33.13
CA PRO A 88 -3.95 16.12 33.08
C PRO A 88 -4.41 15.43 31.78
N LEU A 89 -4.34 14.09 31.75
CA LEU A 89 -4.74 13.26 30.60
C LEU A 89 -6.28 13.13 30.40
N ARG A 90 -7.10 13.59 31.36
CA ARG A 90 -8.57 13.42 31.32
C ARG A 90 -9.30 14.23 30.24
N ARG A 91 -8.66 15.15 29.51
CA ARG A 91 -9.34 16.00 28.49
C ARG A 91 -9.01 15.69 27.03
N VAL A 92 -8.24 14.64 26.75
CA VAL A 92 -7.67 14.41 25.40
C VAL A 92 -8.58 13.57 24.48
N GLY A 93 -9.63 12.93 25.01
CA GLY A 93 -10.27 11.82 24.30
C GLY A 93 -11.29 12.10 23.20
N HIS A 94 -11.70 13.34 22.96
CA HIS A 94 -12.80 13.59 22.01
C HIS A 94 -12.38 13.75 20.54
N TRP A 95 -11.08 13.80 20.24
CA TRP A 95 -10.62 14.29 18.95
C TRP A 95 -10.13 13.19 18.02
N ALA A 96 -9.35 12.21 18.50
CA ALA A 96 -8.67 11.23 17.64
C ALA A 96 -9.61 10.43 16.70
N ARG A 97 -9.49 10.69 15.39
CA ARG A 97 -10.25 9.97 14.32
C ARG A 97 -9.42 8.93 13.57
N LYS A 98 -8.09 9.00 13.63
CA LYS A 98 -7.18 8.13 12.87
C LYS A 98 -5.93 7.81 13.70
N VAL A 99 -5.45 6.58 13.69
CA VAL A 99 -4.27 6.16 14.46
C VAL A 99 -3.45 5.19 13.62
N ARG A 100 -2.13 5.39 13.51
CA ARG A 100 -1.19 4.47 12.85
C ARG A 100 -0.09 4.00 13.81
N TYR A 101 0.18 2.72 13.84
CA TYR A 101 1.31 2.16 14.59
C TYR A 101 2.21 1.41 13.61
N ASN A 102 3.51 1.66 13.68
CA ASN A 102 4.54 0.90 12.96
C ASN A 102 5.59 0.37 13.94
N LEU A 103 5.43 -0.87 14.36
CA LEU A 103 6.23 -1.45 15.45
C LEU A 103 7.56 -2.09 15.05
N ALA A 104 8.00 -1.92 13.80
CA ALA A 104 9.18 -2.62 13.26
C ALA A 104 10.52 -2.39 14.01
N LYS A 105 10.56 -1.53 15.04
CA LYS A 105 11.79 -1.19 15.78
C LYS A 105 11.62 -0.94 17.29
N ALA A 106 10.40 -0.96 17.86
CA ALA A 106 10.19 -0.55 19.26
C ALA A 106 10.41 -1.71 20.26
N GLN A 107 10.91 -1.42 21.48
CA GLN A 107 10.94 -2.40 22.57
C GLN A 107 9.51 -2.81 22.95
N VAL A 108 9.28 -4.12 23.01
CA VAL A 108 7.96 -4.69 22.71
C VAL A 108 7.00 -4.70 23.91
N ALA A 109 7.50 -4.88 25.14
CA ALA A 109 6.66 -5.01 26.35
C ALA A 109 5.84 -3.74 26.66
N ASN A 110 6.37 -2.58 26.31
CA ASN A 110 5.77 -1.28 26.60
C ASN A 110 4.71 -0.87 25.58
N THR A 111 4.67 -1.54 24.43
CA THR A 111 3.85 -1.12 23.29
C THR A 111 2.41 -1.59 23.38
N SER A 112 2.14 -2.76 23.96
CA SER A 112 0.77 -3.25 24.18
C SER A 112 0.03 -2.42 25.21
N TRP A 113 0.67 -2.07 26.32
CA TRP A 113 0.13 -1.16 27.33
C TRP A 113 -0.13 0.24 26.78
N PHE A 114 0.82 0.80 26.02
CA PHE A 114 0.62 2.12 25.41
C PHE A 114 -0.55 2.12 24.41
N LEU A 115 -0.65 1.06 23.60
CA LEU A 115 -1.75 0.88 22.65
C LEU A 115 -3.09 0.84 23.39
N SER A 116 -3.19 0.09 24.48
CA SER A 116 -4.42 -0.06 25.25
C SER A 116 -4.90 1.27 25.82
N GLN A 117 -4.00 2.03 26.46
CA GLN A 117 -4.32 3.34 27.02
C GLN A 117 -4.71 4.33 25.92
N SER A 118 -3.96 4.34 24.81
CA SER A 118 -4.25 5.23 23.68
C SER A 118 -5.62 4.93 23.05
N LEU A 119 -6.00 3.65 22.97
CA LEU A 119 -7.27 3.22 22.40
C LEU A 119 -8.43 3.54 23.35
N VAL A 120 -8.32 3.28 24.65
CA VAL A 120 -9.35 3.68 25.64
C VAL A 120 -9.59 5.19 25.61
N LEU A 121 -8.52 5.97 25.42
CA LEU A 121 -8.61 7.43 25.32
C LEU A 121 -9.13 7.92 23.95
N ALA A 122 -9.42 7.06 22.98
CA ALA A 122 -9.85 7.47 21.64
C ALA A 122 -11.22 6.87 21.23
N PRO A 123 -12.32 7.18 21.94
CA PRO A 123 -13.65 6.63 21.65
C PRO A 123 -14.17 6.98 20.25
N ASN A 124 -13.71 8.08 19.64
CA ASN A 124 -14.13 8.54 18.31
C ASN A 124 -13.23 8.01 17.16
N LEU A 125 -12.46 6.96 17.43
CA LEU A 125 -11.53 6.41 16.45
C LEU A 125 -12.28 5.78 15.28
N THR A 126 -12.08 6.32 14.08
CA THR A 126 -12.70 5.81 12.85
C THR A 126 -11.74 5.04 11.95
N ARG A 127 -10.42 5.21 12.12
CA ARG A 127 -9.40 4.57 11.30
C ARG A 127 -8.23 4.08 12.15
N LEU A 128 -7.93 2.79 12.09
CA LEU A 128 -6.85 2.17 12.82
C LEU A 128 -5.92 1.44 11.85
N TYR A 129 -4.62 1.74 11.90
CA TYR A 129 -3.59 1.08 11.10
C TYR A 129 -2.55 0.48 12.04
N LEU A 130 -2.48 -0.85 12.12
CA LEU A 130 -1.57 -1.61 12.96
C LEU A 130 -0.59 -2.35 12.06
N THR A 131 0.54 -1.74 11.72
CA THR A 131 1.56 -2.37 10.88
C THR A 131 2.81 -2.70 11.69
N GLY A 132 3.55 -3.74 11.32
CA GLY A 132 4.81 -4.06 11.99
C GLY A 132 4.67 -4.79 13.32
N PHE A 133 3.49 -5.32 13.67
CA PHE A 133 3.29 -6.04 14.94
C PHE A 133 3.95 -7.43 14.86
N PRO A 134 4.76 -7.83 15.86
CA PRO A 134 5.23 -9.20 16.00
C PRO A 134 4.08 -10.14 16.39
N TYR A 135 4.16 -11.39 15.94
CA TYR A 135 3.10 -12.40 15.96
C TYR A 135 2.49 -12.66 17.35
N HIS A 136 3.33 -12.64 18.38
CA HIS A 136 2.94 -12.98 19.75
C HIS A 136 1.94 -12.00 20.39
N TYR A 137 1.68 -10.84 19.77
CA TYR A 137 0.76 -9.81 20.29
C TYR A 137 -0.64 -9.86 19.66
N SER A 138 -0.94 -10.88 18.86
CA SER A 138 -2.27 -11.05 18.25
C SER A 138 -3.39 -11.31 19.27
N LEU A 139 -3.08 -11.83 20.45
CA LEU A 139 -4.04 -12.05 21.53
C LEU A 139 -4.44 -10.73 22.21
N ASP A 140 -3.48 -9.83 22.42
CA ASP A 140 -3.69 -8.50 23.00
C ASP A 140 -4.60 -7.62 22.15
N ILE A 141 -4.59 -7.82 20.82
CA ILE A 141 -5.45 -7.10 19.86
C ILE A 141 -6.93 -7.26 20.20
N GLN A 142 -7.37 -8.42 20.74
CA GLN A 142 -8.77 -8.62 21.14
C GLN A 142 -9.17 -7.60 22.21
N TYR A 143 -8.43 -7.58 23.31
CA TYR A 143 -8.76 -6.78 24.49
C TYR A 143 -8.78 -5.29 24.21
N TYR A 144 -7.94 -4.83 23.28
CA TYR A 144 -7.76 -3.41 23.05
C TYR A 144 -8.60 -2.86 21.90
N ILE A 145 -8.92 -3.67 20.87
CA ILE A 145 -9.73 -3.19 19.74
C ILE A 145 -11.22 -3.36 19.99
N LEU A 146 -11.64 -4.43 20.68
CA LEU A 146 -13.06 -4.71 20.93
C LEU A 146 -13.85 -3.51 21.49
N PRO A 147 -13.34 -2.74 22.48
CA PRO A 147 -14.05 -1.57 23.01
C PRO A 147 -14.26 -0.44 21.98
N LEU A 148 -13.43 -0.36 20.94
CA LEU A 148 -13.48 0.69 19.92
C LEU A 148 -14.12 0.26 18.61
N ALA A 149 -14.30 -1.04 18.42
CA ALA A 149 -14.67 -1.64 17.14
C ALA A 149 -15.94 -1.01 16.53
N ALA A 150 -16.92 -0.66 17.35
CA ALA A 150 -18.22 -0.14 16.88
C ALA A 150 -18.13 1.12 16.00
N GLN A 151 -17.09 1.95 16.16
CA GLN A 151 -16.92 3.19 15.38
C GLN A 151 -15.91 3.08 14.22
N LEU A 152 -15.18 1.97 14.15
CA LEU A 152 -14.15 1.79 13.12
C LEU A 152 -14.77 1.65 11.73
N THR A 153 -14.29 2.49 10.83
CA THR A 153 -14.63 2.48 9.39
C THR A 153 -13.48 1.97 8.54
N HIS A 154 -12.24 2.10 9.01
CA HIS A 154 -11.06 1.59 8.32
C HIS A 154 -10.18 0.83 9.31
N LEU A 155 -9.94 -0.44 9.02
CA LEU A 155 -9.01 -1.27 9.79
C LEU A 155 -7.92 -1.76 8.84
N SER A 156 -6.68 -1.47 9.17
CA SER A 156 -5.52 -2.03 8.51
C SER A 156 -4.67 -2.75 9.55
N MET A 157 -4.38 -4.02 9.36
CA MET A 157 -3.49 -4.79 10.22
C MET A 157 -2.46 -5.47 9.34
N GLY A 158 -1.20 -5.38 9.71
CA GLY A 158 -0.09 -5.90 8.94
C GLY A 158 1.03 -6.38 9.82
N HIS A 159 1.44 -7.63 9.64
CA HIS A 159 2.65 -8.11 10.29
C HIS A 159 3.86 -7.60 9.49
N GLY A 160 4.79 -6.92 10.18
CA GLY A 160 6.09 -6.56 9.58
C GLY A 160 7.09 -7.62 9.96
N GLY A 161 7.17 -8.68 9.17
CA GLY A 161 8.17 -9.73 9.37
C GLY A 161 8.44 -10.45 8.06
N PRO A 162 9.71 -10.78 7.75
CA PRO A 162 10.03 -11.62 6.63
C PRO A 162 9.46 -13.03 6.87
N ARG A 163 9.12 -13.72 5.76
CA ARG A 163 8.83 -15.15 5.74
C ARG A 163 10.01 -15.89 6.40
N ASP A 164 9.69 -16.98 7.08
CA ASP A 164 10.63 -17.89 7.78
C ASP A 164 10.96 -17.54 9.24
N CYS A 165 9.93 -17.57 10.10
CA CYS A 165 10.11 -17.88 11.51
C CYS A 165 9.21 -19.06 11.86
N THR A 166 9.62 -20.28 11.48
CA THR A 166 9.00 -21.54 11.91
C THR A 166 9.45 -21.97 13.31
N SER A 167 10.21 -21.14 14.03
CA SER A 167 10.55 -21.42 15.42
C SER A 167 9.34 -21.20 16.32
N THR A 168 8.66 -22.30 16.66
CA THR A 168 7.76 -22.40 17.81
C THR A 168 8.53 -22.08 19.08
N ILE A 169 8.60 -20.80 19.45
CA ILE A 169 9.04 -20.38 20.79
C ILE A 169 7.82 -20.48 21.71
N THR A 170 7.70 -21.61 22.40
CA THR A 170 6.80 -21.78 23.55
C THR A 170 7.44 -21.10 24.77
N ARG A 171 7.21 -19.80 24.95
CA ARG A 171 7.46 -19.13 26.23
C ARG A 171 6.15 -19.07 27.02
N PRO A 172 6.12 -19.51 28.28
CA PRO A 172 4.97 -19.28 29.15
C PRO A 172 4.85 -17.78 29.43
N VAL A 173 3.68 -17.21 29.12
CA VAL A 173 3.32 -15.84 29.50
C VAL A 173 2.93 -15.88 30.98
N ALA A 174 3.67 -15.15 31.82
CA ALA A 174 3.31 -15.01 33.23
C ALA A 174 1.98 -14.23 33.36
N PRO A 175 1.03 -14.65 34.21
CA PRO A 175 -0.22 -13.94 34.42
C PRO A 175 0.06 -12.62 35.16
N HIS A 176 0.04 -11.51 34.44
CA HIS A 176 -0.01 -10.20 35.08
C HIS A 176 -1.41 -9.99 35.69
N ARG A 177 -1.52 -10.07 37.02
CA ARG A 177 -2.70 -9.63 37.77
C ARG A 177 -2.80 -8.11 37.68
N LEU A 178 -3.66 -7.61 36.79
CA LEU A 178 -4.14 -6.24 36.82
C LEU A 178 -5.39 -6.19 37.70
N THR A 179 -5.25 -5.70 38.93
CA THR A 179 -6.38 -5.27 39.75
C THR A 179 -6.81 -3.87 39.29
N ALA A 180 -7.82 -3.81 38.42
CA ALA A 180 -8.50 -2.57 38.07
C ALA A 180 -9.83 -2.46 38.83
N THR A 181 -9.89 -1.58 39.82
CA THR A 181 -11.11 -1.20 40.54
C THR A 181 -11.83 -0.07 39.80
N ALA A 182 -12.52 -0.41 38.72
CA ALA A 182 -13.61 0.40 38.16
C ALA A 182 -14.46 -0.55 37.31
N GLN A 183 -15.69 -0.86 37.76
CA GLN A 183 -16.61 -1.72 37.03
C GLN A 183 -16.95 -1.11 35.66
N PRO A 184 -16.57 -1.74 34.53
CA PRO A 184 -17.36 -1.66 33.32
C PRO A 184 -18.47 -2.71 33.41
N THR A 185 -19.61 -2.47 32.79
CA THR A 185 -20.65 -3.50 32.62
C THR A 185 -20.06 -4.64 31.78
N VAL A 186 -19.58 -5.68 32.46
CA VAL A 186 -18.99 -6.88 31.89
C VAL A 186 -20.11 -7.66 31.20
N LEU A 187 -20.00 -7.82 29.89
CA LEU A 187 -20.61 -8.97 29.21
C LEU A 187 -19.93 -10.22 29.78
N THR A 188 -20.64 -10.95 30.62
CA THR A 188 -20.17 -12.18 31.27
C THR A 188 -20.09 -13.32 30.26
N THR A 189 -19.02 -13.35 29.47
CA THR A 189 -18.55 -14.58 28.82
C THR A 189 -17.49 -15.20 29.71
N THR A 190 -17.85 -16.27 30.42
CA THR A 190 -17.02 -17.01 31.39
C THR A 190 -15.98 -17.95 30.75
N ALA A 191 -15.57 -17.70 29.51
CA ALA A 191 -14.45 -18.43 28.91
C ALA A 191 -13.14 -17.82 29.43
N THR A 192 -12.31 -18.63 30.08
CA THR A 192 -10.94 -18.27 30.45
C THR A 192 -10.18 -17.90 29.18
N ALA A 193 -9.96 -16.61 28.98
CA ALA A 193 -9.54 -16.02 27.71
C ALA A 193 -8.03 -16.24 27.38
N THR A 194 -7.42 -17.30 27.91
CA THR A 194 -6.04 -17.71 27.64
C THR A 194 -5.89 -18.59 26.40
N ASP A 195 -7.00 -19.16 25.89
CA ASP A 195 -6.91 -20.24 24.89
C ASP A 195 -7.42 -19.84 23.50
N ALA A 196 -7.95 -18.62 23.33
CA ALA A 196 -8.47 -18.18 22.05
C ALA A 196 -7.36 -18.10 21.01
N THR A 197 -7.57 -18.68 19.83
CA THR A 197 -6.56 -18.61 18.77
C THR A 197 -6.47 -17.18 18.18
N PRO A 198 -5.34 -16.77 17.59
CA PRO A 198 -5.23 -15.50 16.86
C PRO A 198 -6.30 -15.30 15.77
N SER A 199 -6.83 -16.39 15.21
CA SER A 199 -7.92 -16.35 14.23
C SER A 199 -9.26 -16.02 14.87
N GLU A 200 -9.58 -16.60 16.02
CA GLU A 200 -10.80 -16.26 16.78
C GLU A 200 -10.75 -14.82 17.26
N ALA A 201 -9.56 -14.34 17.63
CA ALA A 201 -9.29 -12.95 17.97
C ALA A 201 -9.71 -11.98 16.88
N LEU A 202 -9.16 -12.24 15.69
CA LEU A 202 -9.41 -11.46 14.51
C LEU A 202 -10.90 -11.50 14.16
N PHE A 203 -11.49 -12.69 14.19
CA PHE A 203 -12.91 -12.86 13.88
C PHE A 203 -13.79 -12.03 14.83
N ALA A 204 -13.61 -12.15 16.15
CA ALA A 204 -14.38 -11.38 17.14
C ALA A 204 -14.22 -9.87 16.95
N CYS A 205 -12.99 -9.41 16.72
CA CYS A 205 -12.67 -8.01 16.42
C CYS A 205 -13.39 -7.51 15.18
N LEU A 206 -13.34 -8.26 14.07
CA LEU A 206 -14.03 -7.91 12.83
C LEU A 206 -15.54 -7.88 13.02
N MET A 207 -16.12 -8.84 13.74
CA MET A 207 -17.57 -8.88 13.98
C MET A 207 -18.05 -7.72 14.85
N ALA A 208 -17.21 -7.18 15.73
CA ALA A 208 -17.53 -6.00 16.52
C ALA A 208 -17.48 -4.68 15.70
N CYS A 209 -16.83 -4.68 14.52
CA CYS A 209 -16.63 -3.49 13.68
C CYS A 209 -17.83 -3.12 12.80
N LYS A 210 -19.00 -2.80 13.36
CA LYS A 210 -20.28 -2.63 12.64
C LYS A 210 -20.32 -1.63 11.46
N ARG A 211 -19.31 -0.78 11.30
CA ARG A 211 -19.27 0.30 10.29
C ARG A 211 -18.09 0.18 9.33
N LEU A 212 -17.53 -1.02 9.18
CA LEU A 212 -16.30 -1.23 8.41
C LEU A 212 -16.53 -0.97 6.91
N VAL A 213 -15.81 0.00 6.36
CA VAL A 213 -15.83 0.40 4.93
C VAL A 213 -14.56 -0.06 4.22
N SER A 214 -13.44 -0.18 4.94
CA SER A 214 -12.17 -0.61 4.39
C SER A 214 -11.47 -1.58 5.34
N LEU A 215 -11.08 -2.73 4.82
CA LEU A 215 -10.31 -3.75 5.52
C LEU A 215 -9.01 -4.04 4.75
N GLU A 216 -7.87 -3.90 5.42
CA GLU A 216 -6.56 -4.25 4.87
C GLU A 216 -5.83 -5.18 5.85
N LEU A 217 -5.65 -6.43 5.47
CA LEU A 217 -4.93 -7.41 6.27
C LEU A 217 -3.68 -7.83 5.50
N ILE A 218 -2.52 -7.72 6.13
CA ILE A 218 -1.20 -8.00 5.54
C ILE A 218 -0.46 -9.04 6.41
N GLY A 219 0.17 -10.03 5.77
CA GLY A 219 0.89 -11.13 6.43
C GLY A 219 0.18 -12.47 6.29
N THR A 220 0.84 -13.59 6.58
CA THR A 220 0.38 -14.96 6.24
C THR A 220 -0.48 -15.64 7.31
N GLN A 221 -0.72 -14.99 8.45
CA GLN A 221 -1.18 -15.67 9.67
C GLN A 221 -2.69 -15.53 9.94
N TRP A 222 -3.43 -14.89 9.04
CA TRP A 222 -4.85 -14.60 9.22
C TRP A 222 -5.73 -15.70 8.62
N ARG A 223 -5.67 -16.91 9.20
CA ARG A 223 -6.47 -18.05 8.71
C ARG A 223 -7.82 -18.09 9.41
N LEU A 224 -8.83 -17.47 8.80
CA LEU A 224 -10.22 -17.72 9.18
C LEU A 224 -10.80 -18.82 8.30
N SER A 225 -11.66 -19.65 8.87
CA SER A 225 -12.44 -20.63 8.09
C SER A 225 -13.36 -19.93 7.08
N GLN A 226 -13.81 -20.65 6.06
CA GLN A 226 -14.78 -20.13 5.08
C GLN A 226 -16.04 -19.59 5.77
N ALA A 227 -16.56 -20.30 6.78
CA ALA A 227 -17.74 -19.88 7.53
C ALA A 227 -17.51 -18.54 8.26
N GLN A 228 -16.35 -18.35 8.88
CA GLN A 228 -15.98 -17.10 9.54
C GLN A 228 -15.83 -15.95 8.53
N TRP A 229 -15.15 -16.16 7.41
CA TRP A 229 -15.06 -15.13 6.36
C TRP A 229 -16.43 -14.75 5.80
N THR A 230 -17.28 -15.74 5.58
CA THR A 230 -18.65 -15.51 5.10
C THR A 230 -19.44 -14.67 6.11
N ALA A 231 -19.32 -14.98 7.39
CA ALA A 231 -19.95 -14.21 8.46
C ALA A 231 -19.42 -12.76 8.52
N VAL A 232 -18.10 -12.57 8.42
CA VAL A 232 -17.48 -11.23 8.36
C VAL A 232 -18.02 -10.43 7.18
N LEU A 233 -18.04 -10.99 5.97
CA LEU A 233 -18.50 -10.29 4.78
C LEU A 233 -20.00 -9.93 4.86
N ARG A 234 -20.83 -10.81 5.44
CA ARG A 234 -22.26 -10.54 5.66
C ARG A 234 -22.50 -9.48 6.74
N ALA A 235 -21.66 -9.44 7.77
CA ALA A 235 -21.76 -8.43 8.83
C ALA A 235 -21.38 -7.02 8.35
N HIS A 236 -20.63 -6.91 7.24
CA HIS A 236 -20.12 -5.64 6.70
C HIS A 236 -20.60 -5.37 5.26
N PRO A 237 -21.92 -5.20 5.02
CA PRO A 237 -22.44 -4.96 3.67
C PRO A 237 -21.94 -3.65 3.03
N GLY A 238 -21.48 -2.69 3.84
CA GLY A 238 -20.90 -1.42 3.38
C GLY A 238 -19.39 -1.48 3.11
N LEU A 239 -18.79 -2.67 3.08
CA LEU A 239 -17.36 -2.84 2.81
C LEU A 239 -17.06 -2.55 1.34
N LEU A 240 -16.36 -1.43 1.08
CA LEU A 240 -16.02 -0.98 -0.27
C LEU A 240 -14.59 -1.39 -0.68
N LYS A 241 -13.70 -1.59 0.30
CA LYS A 241 -12.27 -1.87 0.04
C LYS A 241 -11.81 -3.06 0.86
N LEU A 242 -11.26 -4.06 0.18
CA LEU A 242 -10.73 -5.25 0.80
C LEU A 242 -9.35 -5.55 0.22
N LYS A 243 -8.34 -5.55 1.09
CA LYS A 243 -6.98 -5.92 0.72
C LYS A 243 -6.54 -7.09 1.58
N ALA A 244 -6.40 -8.25 0.96
CA ALA A 244 -5.95 -9.48 1.57
C ALA A 244 -4.55 -9.81 1.05
N ARG A 245 -3.52 -9.31 1.73
CA ARG A 245 -2.13 -9.46 1.30
C ARG A 245 -1.42 -10.58 2.08
N GLY A 246 -1.32 -11.77 1.49
CA GLY A 246 -0.36 -12.80 1.90
C GLY A 246 -0.99 -13.97 2.64
N TRP A 247 -2.30 -13.95 2.85
CA TRP A 247 -3.06 -14.95 3.60
C TRP A 247 -4.34 -15.40 2.88
N ALA A 248 -4.67 -14.79 1.74
CA ALA A 248 -5.87 -15.16 1.00
C ALA A 248 -5.71 -16.60 0.47
N ASP A 249 -6.67 -17.46 0.82
CA ASP A 249 -6.74 -18.88 0.49
C ASP A 249 -8.10 -19.22 -0.18
N ASP A 250 -8.28 -20.49 -0.55
CA ASP A 250 -9.53 -20.95 -1.18
C ASP A 250 -10.76 -20.76 -0.27
N HIS A 251 -10.61 -20.83 1.05
CA HIS A 251 -11.71 -20.57 1.98
C HIS A 251 -12.17 -19.11 1.93
N PHE A 252 -11.23 -18.17 1.90
CA PHE A 252 -11.53 -16.75 1.73
C PHE A 252 -12.17 -16.48 0.37
N ALA A 253 -11.65 -17.07 -0.70
CA ALA A 253 -12.22 -16.91 -2.03
C ALA A 253 -13.64 -17.49 -2.11
N ALA A 254 -13.90 -18.69 -1.57
CA ALA A 254 -15.23 -19.28 -1.50
C ALA A 254 -16.20 -18.43 -0.65
N ALA A 255 -15.71 -17.79 0.41
CA ALA A 255 -16.48 -16.84 1.20
C ALA A 255 -16.83 -15.56 0.41
N LEU A 256 -15.94 -15.07 -0.48
CA LEU A 256 -16.27 -13.97 -1.38
C LEU A 256 -17.39 -14.35 -2.37
N LEU A 257 -17.40 -15.59 -2.86
CA LEU A 257 -18.44 -16.08 -3.78
C LEU A 257 -19.81 -16.23 -3.11
N THR A 258 -19.83 -16.61 -1.83
CA THR A 258 -21.06 -16.90 -1.06
C THR A 258 -21.50 -15.73 -0.16
N GLY A 259 -20.65 -14.72 -0.02
CA GLY A 259 -20.85 -13.54 0.81
C GLY A 259 -21.50 -12.38 0.07
N ALA A 260 -22.12 -11.47 0.83
CA ALA A 260 -22.77 -10.27 0.30
C ALA A 260 -21.76 -9.15 -0.03
N ALA A 261 -20.62 -9.47 -0.66
CA ALA A 261 -19.56 -8.52 -0.99
C ALA A 261 -19.82 -7.73 -2.28
N HIS A 262 -21.08 -7.62 -2.73
CA HIS A 262 -21.42 -7.05 -4.03
C HIS A 262 -21.02 -5.58 -4.17
N GLN A 263 -20.95 -4.80 -3.08
CA GLN A 263 -20.59 -3.38 -3.12
C GLN A 263 -19.08 -3.11 -3.22
N LEU A 264 -18.26 -4.15 -3.29
CA LEU A 264 -16.81 -3.99 -3.25
C LEU A 264 -16.31 -3.26 -4.49
N GLU A 265 -15.67 -2.10 -4.28
CA GLU A 265 -15.08 -1.29 -5.36
C GLU A 265 -13.59 -1.58 -5.55
N LEU A 266 -12.89 -2.00 -4.49
CA LEU A 266 -11.48 -2.35 -4.52
C LEU A 266 -11.24 -3.70 -3.89
N LEU A 267 -10.65 -4.60 -4.67
CA LEU A 267 -10.16 -5.89 -4.21
C LEU A 267 -8.69 -6.02 -4.54
N GLN A 268 -7.88 -6.25 -3.51
CA GLN A 268 -6.47 -6.55 -3.68
C GLN A 268 -6.14 -7.86 -3.01
N LEU A 269 -5.64 -8.80 -3.81
CA LEU A 269 -5.25 -10.11 -3.36
C LEU A 269 -3.76 -10.29 -3.62
N SER A 270 -3.03 -10.75 -2.60
CA SER A 270 -1.69 -11.30 -2.81
C SER A 270 -1.63 -12.75 -2.38
N PHE A 271 -1.35 -13.61 -3.35
CA PHE A 271 -1.55 -15.05 -3.31
C PHE A 271 -0.32 -15.80 -2.84
N HIS A 272 -0.59 -16.86 -2.07
CA HIS A 272 0.19 -18.12 -2.12
C HIS A 272 -0.74 -19.34 -2.27
N GLU A 273 -2.03 -19.23 -1.91
CA GLU A 273 -2.87 -20.42 -1.66
C GLU A 273 -4.26 -20.40 -2.33
N ILE A 274 -4.62 -19.41 -3.17
CA ILE A 274 -5.91 -19.47 -3.92
C ILE A 274 -5.69 -20.19 -5.25
N SER A 275 -6.46 -21.24 -5.49
CA SER A 275 -6.51 -21.96 -6.76
C SER A 275 -7.10 -21.08 -7.87
N GLY A 276 -6.62 -21.24 -9.09
CA GLY A 276 -7.13 -20.48 -10.22
C GLY A 276 -8.60 -20.74 -10.53
N PRO A 277 -9.15 -21.97 -10.45
CA PRO A 277 -10.58 -22.20 -10.64
C PRO A 277 -11.44 -21.40 -9.66
N MET A 278 -10.98 -21.21 -8.43
CA MET A 278 -11.68 -20.39 -7.45
C MET A 278 -11.56 -18.90 -7.79
N LEU A 279 -10.36 -18.44 -8.17
CA LEU A 279 -10.13 -17.08 -8.63
C LEU A 279 -10.94 -16.72 -9.88
N ALA A 280 -11.14 -17.67 -10.80
CA ALA A 280 -11.94 -17.49 -12.00
C ALA A 280 -13.42 -17.22 -11.67
N GLN A 281 -13.92 -17.65 -10.52
CA GLN A 281 -15.32 -17.43 -10.12
C GLN A 281 -15.55 -16.09 -9.43
N ILE A 282 -14.50 -15.41 -8.96
CA ILE A 282 -14.62 -14.13 -8.25
C ILE A 282 -15.20 -13.00 -9.13
N PRO A 283 -14.77 -12.84 -10.41
CA PRO A 283 -15.18 -11.70 -11.22
C PRO A 283 -16.70 -11.49 -11.35
N PRO A 284 -17.51 -12.50 -11.70
CA PRO A 284 -18.96 -12.34 -11.81
C PRO A 284 -19.66 -11.91 -10.52
N CYS A 285 -19.08 -12.20 -9.35
CA CYS A 285 -19.69 -11.89 -8.05
C CYS A 285 -19.51 -10.43 -7.60
N LEU A 286 -18.60 -9.68 -8.25
CA LEU A 286 -18.20 -8.33 -7.87
C LEU A 286 -18.43 -7.31 -9.01
N PRO A 287 -19.69 -7.04 -9.39
CA PRO A 287 -19.99 -6.23 -10.58
C PRO A 287 -19.58 -4.75 -10.46
N TYR A 288 -19.43 -4.24 -9.24
CA TYR A 288 -19.08 -2.84 -8.96
C TYR A 288 -17.56 -2.61 -8.81
N LEU A 289 -16.74 -3.63 -9.09
CA LEU A 289 -15.31 -3.55 -8.91
C LEU A 289 -14.68 -2.50 -9.85
N ARG A 290 -14.01 -1.50 -9.27
CA ARG A 290 -13.31 -0.43 -9.98
C ARG A 290 -11.80 -0.64 -9.99
N SER A 291 -11.28 -1.33 -8.99
CA SER A 291 -9.84 -1.59 -8.85
C SER A 291 -9.60 -3.01 -8.43
N PHE A 292 -8.83 -3.73 -9.25
CA PHE A 292 -8.48 -5.12 -9.01
C PHE A 292 -6.97 -5.31 -9.08
N PHE A 293 -6.42 -5.87 -8.01
CA PHE A 293 -5.00 -6.17 -7.90
C PHE A 293 -4.83 -7.65 -7.63
N LEU A 294 -4.11 -8.31 -8.53
CA LEU A 294 -3.69 -9.69 -8.43
C LEU A 294 -2.16 -9.70 -8.43
N TYR A 295 -1.54 -9.80 -7.25
CA TYR A 295 -0.08 -9.88 -7.16
C TYR A 295 0.40 -10.71 -5.97
N PRO A 296 1.13 -11.82 -6.14
CA PRO A 296 1.54 -12.38 -7.42
C PRO A 296 0.47 -13.30 -8.03
N LEU A 297 0.16 -13.13 -9.32
CA LEU A 297 -0.68 -14.10 -10.04
C LEU A 297 0.07 -15.45 -10.17
N PRO A 298 -0.46 -16.59 -9.69
CA PRO A 298 0.18 -17.88 -9.93
C PRO A 298 0.12 -18.21 -11.43
N VAL A 299 1.26 -18.25 -12.12
CA VAL A 299 1.32 -18.41 -13.60
C VAL A 299 0.67 -19.70 -14.08
N ARG A 300 0.73 -20.74 -13.25
CA ARG A 300 0.21 -22.08 -13.56
C ARG A 300 -1.30 -22.10 -13.72
N ASP A 301 -2.01 -21.14 -13.11
CA ASP A 301 -3.47 -21.17 -13.03
C ASP A 301 -4.08 -19.92 -13.67
N SER A 302 -4.02 -19.90 -15.00
CA SER A 302 -4.54 -18.80 -15.83
C SER A 302 -6.05 -18.86 -16.06
N SER A 303 -6.78 -19.73 -15.37
CA SER A 303 -8.24 -19.77 -15.40
C SER A 303 -8.86 -18.44 -14.97
N VAL A 304 -8.19 -17.68 -14.09
CA VAL A 304 -8.61 -16.31 -13.69
C VAL A 304 -8.81 -15.40 -14.91
N VAL A 305 -7.92 -15.52 -15.88
CA VAL A 305 -7.84 -14.67 -17.08
C VAL A 305 -9.11 -14.80 -17.94
N GLU A 306 -9.80 -15.94 -17.88
CA GLU A 306 -10.99 -16.21 -18.68
C GLU A 306 -12.19 -15.34 -18.28
N ASN A 307 -12.27 -14.94 -17.00
CA ASN A 307 -13.37 -14.14 -16.48
C ASN A 307 -13.02 -12.65 -16.28
N VAL A 308 -11.78 -12.24 -16.60
CA VAL A 308 -11.38 -10.83 -16.63
C VAL A 308 -11.74 -10.22 -17.98
N HIS A 309 -12.98 -9.73 -18.10
CA HIS A 309 -13.48 -9.11 -19.32
C HIS A 309 -14.35 -7.89 -18.99
N PRO A 310 -14.41 -6.84 -19.84
CA PRO A 310 -15.20 -5.64 -19.57
C PRO A 310 -16.71 -5.91 -19.48
N GLY A 311 -17.19 -7.04 -20.02
CA GLY A 311 -18.57 -7.50 -19.85
C GLY A 311 -18.88 -7.94 -18.41
N VAL A 312 -17.88 -8.39 -17.66
CA VAL A 312 -18.01 -8.79 -16.24
C VAL A 312 -17.75 -7.60 -15.34
N TRP A 313 -16.76 -6.75 -15.67
CA TRP A 313 -16.43 -5.55 -14.91
C TRP A 313 -16.50 -4.29 -15.77
N PRO A 314 -17.72 -3.80 -16.07
CA PRO A 314 -17.90 -2.65 -16.95
C PRO A 314 -17.31 -1.36 -16.36
N HIS A 315 -17.14 -1.28 -15.05
CA HIS A 315 -16.62 -0.09 -14.35
C HIS A 315 -15.15 -0.18 -13.95
N LEU A 316 -14.41 -1.20 -14.41
CA LEU A 316 -13.02 -1.37 -14.02
C LEU A 316 -12.15 -0.23 -14.54
N THR A 317 -11.47 0.45 -13.61
CA THR A 317 -10.57 1.57 -13.90
C THR A 317 -9.10 1.23 -13.69
N TYR A 318 -8.83 0.24 -12.85
CA TYR A 318 -7.49 -0.20 -12.47
C TYR A 318 -7.44 -1.73 -12.48
N LEU A 319 -6.54 -2.29 -13.28
CA LEU A 319 -6.26 -3.73 -13.33
C LEU A 319 -4.76 -3.93 -13.19
N ASP A 320 -4.33 -4.72 -12.22
CA ASP A 320 -2.94 -5.13 -12.08
C ASP A 320 -2.88 -6.64 -11.93
N MET A 321 -2.22 -7.29 -12.88
CA MET A 321 -2.02 -8.73 -12.97
C MET A 321 -0.53 -9.06 -12.98
N THR A 322 0.22 -8.40 -12.11
CA THR A 322 1.66 -8.66 -12.00
C THR A 322 1.90 -9.99 -11.27
N CYS A 323 2.74 -10.83 -11.84
CA CYS A 323 3.20 -12.10 -11.29
C CYS A 323 4.50 -11.92 -10.49
N SER A 324 4.77 -12.83 -9.55
CA SER A 324 6.06 -12.87 -8.86
C SER A 324 7.15 -13.31 -9.83
N LYS A 325 8.39 -12.86 -9.59
CA LYS A 325 9.55 -13.35 -10.34
C LYS A 325 9.83 -14.85 -10.13
N TYR A 326 9.27 -15.45 -9.08
CA TYR A 326 9.53 -16.83 -8.69
C TYR A 326 8.65 -17.84 -9.44
N ASP A 327 7.55 -17.38 -10.03
CA ASP A 327 6.62 -18.24 -10.77
C ASP A 327 6.86 -18.22 -12.28
N ARG A 328 8.05 -17.77 -12.72
CA ARG A 328 8.42 -17.87 -14.14
C ARG A 328 8.26 -19.31 -14.57
N LEU A 329 7.51 -19.50 -15.67
CA LEU A 329 7.46 -20.80 -16.32
C LEU A 329 8.90 -21.23 -16.60
N PRO A 330 9.27 -22.48 -16.27
CA PRO A 330 10.60 -22.98 -16.60
C PRO A 330 10.80 -22.83 -18.11
N ASP A 331 12.03 -22.58 -18.55
CA ASP A 331 12.36 -22.45 -19.97
C ASP A 331 11.97 -23.72 -20.78
N SER A 332 11.76 -24.84 -20.07
CA SER A 332 11.28 -26.12 -20.60
C SER A 332 9.75 -26.28 -20.63
N ALA A 333 8.96 -25.25 -20.33
CA ALA A 333 7.51 -25.34 -20.38
C ALA A 333 7.02 -25.75 -21.78
N PRO A 334 6.10 -26.72 -21.90
CA PRO A 334 5.61 -27.17 -23.20
C PRO A 334 5.05 -26.01 -24.03
N THR A 335 5.43 -25.96 -25.31
CA THR A 335 5.02 -24.90 -26.25
C THR A 335 3.50 -24.74 -26.32
N GLU A 336 2.74 -25.83 -26.17
CA GLU A 336 1.28 -25.81 -26.15
C GLU A 336 0.72 -25.01 -24.96
N HIS A 337 1.27 -25.19 -23.75
CA HIS A 337 0.83 -24.47 -22.56
C HIS A 337 1.09 -22.96 -22.69
N LEU A 338 2.24 -22.59 -23.27
CA LEU A 338 2.57 -21.20 -23.59
C LEU A 338 1.57 -20.59 -24.59
N ALA A 339 1.21 -21.34 -25.64
CA ALA A 339 0.23 -20.89 -26.62
C ALA A 339 -1.17 -20.71 -26.01
N GLN A 340 -1.59 -21.61 -25.11
CA GLN A 340 -2.85 -21.51 -24.38
C GLN A 340 -2.89 -20.25 -23.49
N LEU A 341 -1.82 -19.99 -22.72
CA LEU A 341 -1.68 -18.79 -21.90
C LEU A 341 -1.77 -17.51 -22.74
N GLN A 342 -1.03 -17.46 -23.84
CA GLN A 342 -1.05 -16.33 -24.77
C GLN A 342 -2.45 -16.10 -25.34
N ASN A 343 -3.18 -17.16 -25.70
CA ASN A 343 -4.55 -17.08 -26.19
C ASN A 343 -5.50 -16.52 -25.14
N ARG A 344 -5.38 -16.93 -23.87
CA ARG A 344 -6.17 -16.37 -22.77
C ARG A 344 -5.94 -14.87 -22.60
N TYR A 345 -4.68 -14.40 -22.63
CA TYR A 345 -4.41 -12.96 -22.58
C TYR A 345 -4.99 -12.20 -23.78
N ARG A 346 -4.98 -12.78 -24.99
CA ARG A 346 -5.66 -12.18 -26.15
C ARG A 346 -7.15 -12.00 -25.92
N GLN A 347 -7.80 -12.92 -25.19
CA GLN A 347 -9.23 -12.84 -24.89
C GLN A 347 -9.57 -11.68 -23.97
N ILE A 348 -8.76 -11.39 -22.94
CA ILE A 348 -8.95 -10.21 -22.06
C ILE A 348 -9.06 -8.93 -22.88
N PHE A 349 -8.18 -8.77 -23.86
CA PHE A 349 -8.11 -7.59 -24.72
C PHE A 349 -8.75 -7.82 -26.10
N ARG A 350 -9.75 -8.71 -26.19
CA ARG A 350 -10.58 -8.87 -27.39
C ARG A 350 -11.65 -7.81 -27.47
N ALA A 351 -12.20 -7.38 -26.33
CA ALA A 351 -13.20 -6.32 -26.25
C ALA A 351 -12.60 -5.01 -25.72
N LYS A 352 -13.38 -3.94 -25.92
CA LYS A 352 -13.04 -2.58 -25.51
C LYS A 352 -13.19 -2.42 -24.01
N TRP A 353 -12.19 -1.83 -23.38
CA TRP A 353 -12.16 -1.42 -21.97
C TRP A 353 -12.40 0.10 -21.86
N PRO A 354 -13.66 0.57 -21.84
CA PRO A 354 -13.96 2.00 -21.96
C PRO A 354 -13.51 2.84 -20.77
N HIS A 355 -13.33 2.22 -19.59
CA HIS A 355 -13.00 2.92 -18.35
C HIS A 355 -11.61 2.59 -17.79
N LEU A 356 -10.87 1.66 -18.40
CA LEU A 356 -9.57 1.26 -17.90
C LEU A 356 -8.56 2.38 -18.08
N THR A 357 -8.01 2.84 -16.96
CA THR A 357 -7.05 3.95 -16.89
C THR A 357 -5.66 3.52 -16.42
N HIS A 358 -5.58 2.42 -15.67
CA HIS A 358 -4.33 1.87 -15.17
C HIS A 358 -4.26 0.38 -15.46
N LEU A 359 -3.17 -0.04 -16.07
CA LEU A 359 -2.92 -1.44 -16.39
C LEU A 359 -1.52 -1.83 -15.92
N GLY A 360 -1.43 -2.79 -15.00
CA GLY A 360 -0.20 -3.45 -14.60
C GLY A 360 -0.15 -4.86 -15.18
N LEU A 361 0.87 -5.16 -15.96
CA LEU A 361 1.18 -6.48 -16.47
C LEU A 361 2.61 -6.80 -16.07
N GLY A 362 2.84 -7.93 -15.42
CA GLY A 362 4.22 -8.33 -15.21
C GLY A 362 4.46 -9.78 -14.89
N GLY A 363 5.66 -10.27 -15.23
CA GLY A 363 5.99 -11.70 -15.18
C GLY A 363 5.07 -12.55 -16.07
N LEU A 364 4.44 -11.93 -17.07
CA LEU A 364 3.48 -12.60 -17.97
C LEU A 364 4.14 -12.90 -19.31
N ILE A 365 3.86 -14.08 -19.85
CA ILE A 365 4.23 -14.46 -21.23
C ILE A 365 3.16 -13.91 -22.17
N LEU A 366 3.36 -12.67 -22.57
CA LEU A 366 2.45 -11.94 -23.43
C LEU A 366 2.74 -12.25 -24.91
N PRO A 367 1.71 -12.45 -25.75
CA PRO A 367 1.92 -12.58 -27.18
C PRO A 367 2.35 -11.24 -27.80
N GLY A 368 3.18 -11.29 -28.84
CA GLY A 368 3.76 -10.08 -29.44
C GLY A 368 2.75 -9.05 -29.94
N ASP A 369 1.52 -9.45 -30.27
CA ASP A 369 0.44 -8.57 -30.74
C ASP A 369 -0.37 -7.91 -29.61
N ILE A 370 -0.14 -8.27 -28.34
CA ILE A 370 -1.00 -7.83 -27.23
C ILE A 370 -0.96 -6.32 -27.02
N PHE A 371 0.21 -5.69 -27.18
CA PHE A 371 0.37 -4.26 -26.96
C PHE A 371 -0.43 -3.46 -27.98
N GLY A 372 -0.46 -3.90 -29.24
CA GLY A 372 -1.32 -3.29 -30.25
C GLY A 372 -2.82 -3.47 -29.94
N ARG A 373 -3.21 -4.57 -29.30
CA ARG A 373 -4.59 -4.75 -28.82
C ARG A 373 -4.91 -3.82 -27.65
N ILE A 374 -4.03 -3.73 -26.65
CA ILE A 374 -4.18 -2.80 -25.52
C ILE A 374 -4.34 -1.37 -26.05
N GLY A 375 -3.50 -0.96 -27.00
CA GLY A 375 -3.59 0.33 -27.69
C GLY A 375 -4.99 0.63 -28.22
N ARG A 376 -5.56 -0.31 -28.98
CA ARG A 376 -6.88 -0.14 -29.63
C ARG A 376 -8.05 -0.28 -28.66
N GLN A 377 -7.92 -1.15 -27.66
CA GLN A 377 -9.03 -1.52 -26.77
C GLN A 377 -9.10 -0.70 -25.48
N CYS A 378 -8.03 -0.02 -25.09
CA CYS A 378 -7.95 0.76 -23.85
C CYS A 378 -7.73 2.26 -24.14
N PRO A 379 -8.67 2.96 -24.80
CA PRO A 379 -8.46 4.34 -25.28
C PRO A 379 -8.28 5.39 -24.17
N ARG A 380 -8.63 5.06 -22.92
CA ARG A 380 -8.47 5.93 -21.74
C ARG A 380 -7.28 5.56 -20.87
N LEU A 381 -6.38 4.70 -21.35
CA LEU A 381 -5.23 4.26 -20.58
C LEU A 381 -4.30 5.43 -20.29
N LYS A 382 -4.08 5.73 -19.01
CA LYS A 382 -3.22 6.80 -18.50
C LYS A 382 -1.93 6.28 -17.92
N SER A 383 -1.94 5.06 -17.37
CA SER A 383 -0.78 4.42 -16.78
C SER A 383 -0.68 2.98 -17.25
N LEU A 384 0.51 2.60 -17.72
CA LEU A 384 0.85 1.25 -18.12
C LEU A 384 2.15 0.85 -17.44
N ALA A 385 2.11 -0.24 -16.68
CA ALA A 385 3.30 -0.89 -16.17
C ALA A 385 3.46 -2.25 -16.84
N ILE A 386 4.62 -2.46 -17.47
CA ILE A 386 5.04 -3.70 -18.11
C ILE A 386 6.32 -4.12 -17.40
N ILE A 387 6.26 -5.22 -16.65
CA ILE A 387 7.37 -5.69 -15.83
C ILE A 387 7.72 -7.10 -16.26
N ASP A 388 8.93 -7.38 -16.73
CA ASP A 388 9.37 -8.74 -17.04
C ASP A 388 8.49 -9.45 -18.08
N CYS A 389 8.15 -8.71 -19.15
CA CYS A 389 7.38 -9.22 -20.28
C CYS A 389 8.18 -9.12 -21.57
N GLN A 390 7.85 -9.96 -22.54
CA GLN A 390 8.35 -9.85 -23.90
C GLN A 390 7.50 -8.84 -24.67
N ALA A 391 8.08 -7.68 -25.00
CA ALA A 391 7.45 -6.67 -25.83
C ALA A 391 8.10 -6.63 -27.22
N THR A 392 7.29 -6.55 -28.28
CA THR A 392 7.79 -6.33 -29.64
C THR A 392 7.73 -4.85 -29.97
N ASP A 393 8.65 -4.37 -30.82
CA ASP A 393 8.68 -2.96 -31.25
C ASP A 393 7.36 -2.58 -31.94
N LYS A 394 6.88 -3.41 -32.87
CA LYS A 394 5.61 -3.19 -33.59
C LYS A 394 4.41 -3.06 -32.65
N GLY A 395 4.31 -3.94 -31.66
CA GLY A 395 3.22 -3.92 -30.69
C GLY A 395 3.26 -2.67 -29.80
N SER A 396 4.45 -2.32 -29.34
CA SER A 396 4.69 -1.17 -28.46
C SER A 396 4.47 0.16 -29.18
N ARG A 397 4.93 0.27 -30.43
CA ARG A 397 4.66 1.42 -31.29
C ARG A 397 3.16 1.63 -31.49
N THR A 398 2.43 0.56 -31.83
CA THR A 398 0.97 0.62 -31.97
C THR A 398 0.30 1.05 -30.66
N LEU A 399 0.78 0.57 -29.52
CA LEU A 399 0.28 0.97 -28.21
C LEU A 399 0.44 2.48 -27.98
N LEU A 400 1.63 3.01 -28.26
CA LEU A 400 1.95 4.43 -28.06
C LEU A 400 1.16 5.33 -29.02
N GLU A 401 0.97 4.90 -30.27
CA GLU A 401 0.19 5.64 -31.26
C GLU A 401 -1.30 5.70 -30.91
N GLN A 402 -1.85 4.65 -30.29
CA GLN A 402 -3.30 4.53 -30.02
C GLN A 402 -3.71 4.99 -28.60
N CYS A 403 -2.85 4.80 -27.59
CA CYS A 403 -3.10 5.26 -26.22
C CYS A 403 -2.76 6.75 -26.05
N THR A 404 -3.53 7.62 -26.68
CA THR A 404 -3.27 9.07 -26.68
C THR A 404 -3.27 9.70 -25.28
N GLN A 405 -3.97 9.09 -24.31
CA GLN A 405 -4.02 9.57 -22.91
C GLN A 405 -2.91 9.01 -22.01
N LEU A 406 -1.98 8.20 -22.54
CA LEU A 406 -0.93 7.57 -21.74
C LEU A 406 0.03 8.64 -21.20
N ARG A 407 0.12 8.73 -19.88
CA ARG A 407 0.97 9.70 -19.15
C ARG A 407 2.13 9.04 -18.44
N HIS A 408 1.92 7.82 -17.95
CA HIS A 408 2.90 7.06 -17.19
C HIS A 408 3.16 5.74 -17.88
N LEU A 409 4.40 5.52 -18.31
CA LEU A 409 4.83 4.24 -18.86
C LEU A 409 5.97 3.71 -17.99
N VAL A 410 5.79 2.52 -17.43
CA VAL A 410 6.82 1.80 -16.68
C VAL A 410 7.21 0.57 -17.49
N LEU A 411 8.44 0.53 -17.96
CA LEU A 411 9.03 -0.65 -18.59
C LEU A 411 10.11 -1.17 -17.66
N ARG A 412 9.92 -2.37 -17.11
CA ARG A 412 10.90 -2.99 -16.20
C ARG A 412 11.29 -4.34 -16.73
N ASP A 413 12.58 -4.67 -16.78
CA ASP A 413 13.07 -6.01 -17.13
C ASP A 413 12.50 -6.56 -18.46
N VAL A 414 12.23 -5.70 -19.46
CA VAL A 414 11.72 -6.14 -20.77
C VAL A 414 12.84 -6.87 -21.51
N THR A 415 12.61 -8.13 -21.90
CA THR A 415 13.68 -9.02 -22.37
C THR A 415 14.02 -8.86 -23.86
N ALA A 416 13.13 -8.26 -24.65
CA ALA A 416 13.41 -7.99 -26.05
C ALA A 416 14.31 -6.75 -26.16
N PRO A 417 15.33 -6.75 -27.04
CA PRO A 417 16.11 -5.55 -27.29
C PRO A 417 15.18 -4.48 -27.85
N LEU A 418 14.92 -3.43 -27.05
CA LEU A 418 14.19 -2.27 -27.51
C LEU A 418 15.05 -1.64 -28.62
N THR A 419 14.58 -1.65 -29.86
CA THR A 419 15.28 -0.96 -30.95
C THR A 419 14.87 0.51 -30.97
N ALA A 420 15.52 1.31 -31.83
CA ALA A 420 15.09 2.70 -32.06
C ALA A 420 13.65 2.79 -32.62
N GLU A 421 13.10 1.68 -33.14
CA GLU A 421 11.73 1.60 -33.68
C GLU A 421 10.66 1.42 -32.60
N PHE A 422 11.04 1.12 -31.35
CA PHE A 422 10.12 0.95 -30.22
C PHE A 422 9.24 2.19 -30.03
N LEU A 423 9.83 3.37 -30.18
CA LEU A 423 9.12 4.64 -30.10
C LEU A 423 8.68 5.06 -31.50
N PRO A 424 7.43 5.52 -31.66
CA PRO A 424 7.02 6.12 -32.92
C PRO A 424 7.88 7.37 -33.17
N GLY A 425 8.46 7.48 -34.37
CA GLY A 425 9.31 8.62 -34.76
C GLY A 425 8.64 10.00 -34.63
N LYS A 426 7.32 10.04 -34.39
CA LYS A 426 6.58 11.19 -33.88
C LYS A 426 5.82 10.83 -32.60
N LEU A 427 6.52 10.75 -31.47
CA LEU A 427 5.90 10.87 -30.15
C LEU A 427 5.23 12.25 -29.93
N GLY A 428 5.36 13.18 -30.88
CA GLY A 428 4.82 14.54 -30.83
C GLY A 428 3.30 14.65 -30.58
N SER A 429 2.52 13.57 -30.73
CA SER A 429 1.10 13.53 -30.33
C SER A 429 0.86 12.94 -28.94
N THR A 430 1.83 12.23 -28.36
CA THR A 430 1.66 11.50 -27.10
C THR A 430 1.90 12.40 -25.89
N HIS A 431 0.98 12.34 -24.93
CA HIS A 431 1.00 13.12 -23.69
C HIS A 431 1.80 12.45 -22.56
N ILE A 432 2.85 11.69 -22.90
CA ILE A 432 3.64 10.97 -21.89
C ILE A 432 4.42 12.00 -21.07
N LEU A 433 4.08 12.10 -19.79
CA LEU A 433 4.70 13.04 -18.87
C LEU A 433 5.84 12.37 -18.09
N ASP A 434 5.65 11.10 -17.71
CA ASP A 434 6.63 10.34 -16.93
C ASP A 434 6.90 8.99 -17.58
N LEU A 435 8.18 8.72 -17.82
CA LEU A 435 8.66 7.46 -18.36
C LEU A 435 9.65 6.85 -17.37
N THR A 436 9.29 5.70 -16.82
CA THR A 436 10.18 4.93 -15.95
C THR A 436 10.68 3.74 -16.75
N ILE A 437 11.97 3.72 -17.04
CA ILE A 437 12.61 2.62 -17.76
C ILE A 437 13.62 1.97 -16.80
N VAL A 438 13.29 0.77 -16.36
CA VAL A 438 14.15 -0.10 -15.57
C VAL A 438 14.67 -1.22 -16.46
N LEU A 439 15.89 -1.08 -16.96
CA LEU A 439 16.53 -2.08 -17.81
C LEU A 439 17.70 -2.70 -17.05
N ARG A 440 17.83 -4.04 -17.07
CA ARG A 440 19.02 -4.74 -16.53
C ARG A 440 20.24 -4.50 -17.41
N ASP A 441 20.04 -4.55 -18.72
CA ASP A 441 21.09 -4.41 -19.73
C ASP A 441 20.77 -3.19 -20.60
N PHE A 442 21.34 -2.05 -20.21
CA PHE A 442 21.06 -0.76 -20.81
C PHE A 442 22.08 -0.44 -21.91
N ASN A 443 21.60 -0.16 -23.13
CA ASN A 443 22.43 0.34 -24.22
C ASN A 443 22.34 1.87 -24.32
N VAL A 444 23.40 2.59 -23.97
CA VAL A 444 23.46 4.06 -24.04
C VAL A 444 23.24 4.58 -25.47
N ASN A 445 23.67 3.84 -26.49
CA ASN A 445 23.48 4.22 -27.90
C ASN A 445 22.00 4.18 -28.29
N TRP A 446 21.23 3.25 -27.71
CA TRP A 446 19.78 3.25 -27.87
C TRP A 446 19.17 4.50 -27.24
N LEU A 447 19.58 4.84 -26.02
CA LEU A 447 19.08 6.03 -25.34
C LEU A 447 19.36 7.31 -26.14
N ALA A 448 20.57 7.43 -26.69
CA ALA A 448 20.96 8.53 -27.55
C ALA A 448 20.09 8.58 -28.83
N SER A 449 19.77 7.43 -29.44
CA SER A 449 18.93 7.38 -30.64
C SER A 449 17.46 7.73 -30.37
N VAL A 450 16.97 7.47 -29.15
CA VAL A 450 15.62 7.88 -28.74
C VAL A 450 15.55 9.25 -28.09
N ALA A 451 16.68 9.85 -27.69
CA ALA A 451 16.71 11.10 -26.92
C ALA A 451 15.90 12.23 -27.58
N CYS A 452 16.07 12.42 -28.89
CA CYS A 452 15.31 13.41 -29.67
C CYS A 452 13.79 13.19 -29.61
N GLN A 453 13.35 11.93 -29.47
CA GLN A 453 11.94 11.56 -29.40
C GLN A 453 11.34 11.78 -28.00
N LEU A 454 12.18 11.88 -26.96
CA LEU A 454 11.77 12.00 -25.56
C LEU A 454 11.74 13.44 -25.04
N SER A 455 11.87 14.45 -25.92
CA SER A 455 11.97 15.88 -25.54
C SER A 455 10.80 16.43 -24.69
N ARG A 456 9.65 15.73 -24.65
CA ARG A 456 8.47 16.09 -23.85
C ARG A 456 8.37 15.40 -22.49
N ILE A 457 9.25 14.44 -22.22
CA ILE A 457 9.21 13.69 -20.97
C ILE A 457 9.75 14.56 -19.85
N LYS A 458 9.02 14.62 -18.75
CA LYS A 458 9.42 15.41 -17.57
C LYS A 458 10.39 14.62 -16.69
N THR A 459 10.12 13.34 -16.53
CA THR A 459 10.88 12.47 -15.63
C THR A 459 11.31 11.20 -16.35
N LEU A 460 12.61 10.92 -16.36
CA LEU A 460 13.19 9.66 -16.79
C LEU A 460 13.82 8.98 -15.56
N THR A 461 13.21 7.91 -15.08
CA THR A 461 13.80 7.13 -13.98
C THR A 461 14.49 5.91 -14.54
N LEU A 462 15.79 5.79 -14.26
CA LEU A 462 16.62 4.65 -14.64
C LEU A 462 17.06 3.87 -13.40
N SER A 463 17.02 2.54 -13.46
CA SER A 463 17.38 1.70 -12.31
C SER A 463 18.01 0.37 -12.74
N LYS A 464 18.89 -0.17 -11.87
CA LYS A 464 19.58 -1.48 -12.03
C LYS A 464 20.53 -1.60 -13.21
N PHE A 465 21.60 -0.80 -13.20
CA PHE A 465 22.64 -0.86 -14.22
C PHE A 465 23.78 -1.82 -13.85
N ASN A 466 24.18 -2.66 -14.80
CA ASN A 466 25.47 -3.37 -14.72
C ASN A 466 26.67 -2.41 -14.81
N LYS A 467 26.54 -1.28 -15.54
CA LYS A 467 27.48 -0.16 -15.55
C LYS A 467 26.70 1.15 -15.52
N GLN A 468 26.88 1.96 -14.47
CA GLN A 468 26.20 3.25 -14.39
C GLN A 468 26.71 4.18 -15.49
N PRO A 469 25.83 4.67 -16.40
CA PRO A 469 26.21 5.74 -17.32
C PRO A 469 26.60 6.98 -16.51
N ASN A 470 27.59 7.73 -17.00
CA ASN A 470 27.99 8.98 -16.36
C ASN A 470 26.78 9.94 -16.34
N PRO A 471 26.35 10.44 -15.16
CA PRO A 471 25.20 11.33 -15.07
C PRO A 471 25.30 12.56 -15.98
N LYS A 472 26.52 13.09 -16.18
CA LYS A 472 26.74 14.24 -17.05
C LYS A 472 26.41 13.97 -18.51
N ASP A 473 26.73 12.77 -19.00
CA ASP A 473 26.45 12.39 -20.39
C ASP A 473 24.93 12.28 -20.62
N LEU A 474 24.19 11.81 -19.60
CA LEU A 474 22.74 11.75 -19.63
C LEU A 474 22.08 13.13 -19.51
N GLU A 475 22.60 14.01 -18.66
CA GLU A 475 22.14 15.40 -18.58
C GLU A 475 22.36 16.14 -19.90
N GLN A 476 23.46 15.88 -20.60
CA GLN A 476 23.73 16.43 -21.93
C GLN A 476 22.77 15.88 -22.99
N LEU A 477 22.44 14.59 -22.95
CA LEU A 477 21.47 13.97 -23.86
C LEU A 477 20.02 14.43 -23.57
N PHE A 478 19.72 14.80 -22.32
CA PHE A 478 18.37 15.12 -21.85
C PHE A 478 18.32 16.42 -21.05
N PRO A 479 18.61 17.58 -21.66
CA PRO A 479 18.72 18.85 -20.94
C PRO A 479 17.41 19.31 -20.28
N THR A 480 16.26 18.83 -20.74
CA THR A 480 14.92 19.20 -20.23
C THR A 480 14.29 18.14 -19.34
N VAL A 481 14.91 16.96 -19.20
CA VAL A 481 14.32 15.81 -18.49
C VAL A 481 14.99 15.63 -17.14
N LYS A 482 14.19 15.51 -16.08
CA LYS A 482 14.70 15.12 -14.77
C LYS A 482 15.08 13.63 -14.80
N VAL A 483 16.37 13.34 -14.85
CA VAL A 483 16.88 11.97 -14.76
C VAL A 483 17.02 11.56 -13.30
N ASN A 484 16.30 10.53 -12.87
CA ASN A 484 16.43 9.94 -11.54
C ASN A 484 17.16 8.61 -11.62
N TYR A 485 18.11 8.41 -10.72
CA TYR A 485 18.80 7.13 -10.55
C TYR A 485 18.26 6.41 -9.33
N THR A 486 17.95 5.13 -9.48
CA THR A 486 17.67 4.26 -8.35
C THR A 486 18.63 3.07 -8.41
N CYS A 487 19.52 3.01 -7.41
CA CYS A 487 20.46 1.92 -7.22
C CYS A 487 19.74 0.67 -6.73
#